data_AF-A0A9P7C111-F1
#
_entry.id   AF-A0A9P7C111-F1
#
_cell.length_a   1.000
_cell.length_b   1.000
_cell.length_c   1.000
_cell.angle_alpha   90.00
_cell.angle_beta   90.00
_cell.angle_gamma   90.00
#
_symmetry.space_group_name_H-M   'P 1'
#
loop_
_entity.id
_entity.type
_entity.pdbx_description
1 polymer ?
#
loop_
_entity_poly.entity_id
_entity_poly.type
_entity_poly.pdbx_seq_one_letter_code
_entity_poly.pdbx_strand_id
1 'polypeptide(L)'
;MVVAFASGSLAEGRLQLSDGMGRLALVAANVYVVFFNMSWGPVMWVMLGEMFPNQIRGPALAVAGAAQWTSNFASTVTFPMLLAGIGLAGAYGIYTVAAILSIFFVVRHGRETKGKDLEQMEG
;
A
#
# COMPACT_ATOMS: atom_id res chain seq x y z
N MET A 1 14.27 -6.91 -3.43
CA MET A 1 13.37 -7.89 -2.79
C MET A 1 12.96 -8.99 -3.76
N VAL A 2 12.23 -8.70 -4.84
CA VAL A 2 11.74 -9.71 -5.81
C VAL A 2 12.84 -10.61 -6.38
N VAL A 3 14.00 -10.05 -6.76
CA VAL A 3 15.13 -10.84 -7.30
C VAL A 3 15.71 -11.83 -6.29
N ALA A 4 15.77 -11.46 -5.01
CA ALA A 4 16.26 -12.37 -3.96
C ALA A 4 15.29 -13.54 -3.76
N PHE A 5 13.98 -13.25 -3.70
CA PHE A 5 12.95 -14.29 -3.59
C PHE A 5 12.82 -15.16 -4.86
N ALA A 6 13.09 -14.61 -6.05
CA ALA A 6 13.10 -15.35 -7.31
C ALA A 6 14.29 -16.32 -7.44
N SER A 7 15.40 -16.03 -6.75
CA SER A 7 16.59 -16.91 -6.69
C SER A 7 16.54 -17.96 -5.56
N GLY A 8 15.52 -17.91 -4.70
CA GLY A 8 15.35 -18.85 -3.59
C GLY A 8 14.81 -20.19 -4.06
N SER A 9 15.37 -21.29 -3.58
CA SER A 9 14.79 -22.62 -3.76
C SER A 9 13.86 -22.95 -2.59
N LEU A 10 12.73 -23.60 -2.88
CA LEU A 10 11.89 -24.20 -1.84
C LEU A 10 12.41 -25.60 -1.56
N ALA A 11 12.92 -25.81 -0.35
CA ALA A 11 13.20 -27.14 0.19
C ALA A 11 12.27 -27.38 1.38
N GLU A 12 11.46 -28.45 1.32
CA GLU A 12 10.52 -28.85 2.38
C GLU A 12 9.55 -27.73 2.84
N GLY A 13 9.06 -26.92 1.91
CA GLY A 13 8.11 -25.84 2.22
C GLY A 13 8.74 -24.63 2.94
N ARG A 14 10.06 -24.62 3.13
CA ARG A 14 10.82 -23.47 3.63
C ARG A 14 11.59 -22.82 2.50
N LEU A 15 11.53 -21.50 2.44
CA LEU A 15 12.30 -20.71 1.49
C LEU A 15 13.77 -20.71 1.91
N GLN A 16 14.63 -21.37 1.14
CA GLN A 16 16.08 -21.35 1.35
C GLN A 16 16.72 -20.31 0.44
N LEU A 17 17.37 -19.33 1.05
CA LEU A 17 18.15 -18.29 0.38
C LEU A 17 19.63 -18.50 0.73
N SER A 18 20.52 -18.28 -0.24
CA SER A 18 21.96 -18.25 0.09
C SER A 18 22.25 -17.10 1.06
N ASP A 19 23.30 -17.20 1.89
CA ASP A 19 23.65 -16.18 2.89
C ASP A 19 23.78 -14.75 2.31
N GLY A 20 24.17 -14.63 1.04
CA GLY A 20 24.22 -13.36 0.32
C GLY A 20 22.82 -12.82 -0.02
N MET A 21 21.94 -13.67 -0.55
CA MET A 21 20.58 -13.30 -0.93
C MET A 21 19.66 -13.10 0.28
N GLY A 22 19.87 -13.84 1.37
CA GLY A 22 19.18 -13.64 2.64
C GLY A 22 19.49 -12.27 3.25
N ARG A 23 20.76 -11.87 3.28
CA ARG A 23 21.16 -10.53 3.73
C ARG A 23 20.58 -9.43 2.84
N LEU A 24 20.61 -9.62 1.52
CA LEU A 24 20.03 -8.65 0.58
C LEU A 24 18.50 -8.53 0.74
N ALA A 25 17.80 -9.64 0.96
CA ALA A 25 16.36 -9.64 1.24
C ALA A 25 16.05 -8.90 2.55
N LEU A 26 16.83 -9.16 3.61
CA LEU A 26 16.69 -8.49 4.91
C LEU A 26 16.90 -6.98 4.79
N VAL A 27 17.98 -6.54 4.15
CA VAL A 27 18.28 -5.11 3.96
C VAL A 27 17.19 -4.46 3.10
N ALA A 28 16.79 -5.08 1.99
CA ALA A 28 15.75 -4.55 1.12
C ALA A 28 14.39 -4.42 1.83
N ALA A 29 14.04 -5.39 2.68
CA ALA A 29 12.81 -5.33 3.48
C ALA A 29 12.87 -4.18 4.50
N ASN A 30 13.99 -4.01 5.20
CA ASN A 30 14.15 -2.91 6.17
C ASN A 30 14.12 -1.54 5.48
N VAL A 31 14.79 -1.40 4.34
CA VAL A 31 14.76 -0.17 3.52
C VAL A 31 13.33 0.15 3.09
N TYR A 32 12.58 -0.85 2.61
CA TYR A 32 11.17 -0.68 2.29
C TYR A 32 10.36 -0.21 3.49
N VAL A 33 10.52 -0.85 4.66
CA VAL A 33 9.82 -0.48 5.89
C VAL A 33 10.14 0.96 6.31
N VAL A 34 11.41 1.38 6.26
CA VAL A 34 11.83 2.74 6.62
C VAL A 34 11.18 3.76 5.68
N PHE A 35 11.29 3.57 4.36
CA PHE A 35 10.69 4.49 3.40
C PHE A 35 9.16 4.51 3.48
N PHE A 36 8.53 3.36 3.73
CA PHE A 36 7.08 3.28 3.92
C PHE A 36 6.63 4.03 5.18
N ASN A 37 7.36 3.89 6.30
CA ASN A 37 7.07 4.62 7.53
C ASN A 37 7.40 6.12 7.43
N MET A 38 8.29 6.54 6.54
CA MET A 38 8.56 7.97 6.30
C MET A 38 7.54 8.63 5.35
N SER A 39 6.88 7.84 4.49
CA SER A 39 5.98 8.35 3.47
C SER A 39 4.55 7.89 3.74
N TRP A 40 4.14 6.80 3.13
CA TRP A 40 2.76 6.34 3.07
C TRP A 40 2.10 6.12 4.43
N GLY A 41 2.85 5.62 5.43
CA GLY A 41 2.31 5.36 6.76
C GLY A 41 1.73 6.63 7.41
N PRO A 42 2.56 7.61 7.80
CA PRO A 42 2.09 8.82 8.48
C PRO A 42 1.46 9.83 7.53
N VAL A 43 2.00 10.02 6.31
CA VAL A 43 1.56 11.12 5.42
C VAL A 43 0.13 10.89 4.95
N MET A 44 -0.28 9.66 4.65
CA MET A 44 -1.66 9.37 4.23
C MET A 44 -2.67 9.80 5.30
N TRP A 45 -2.40 9.49 6.57
CA TRP A 45 -3.30 9.84 7.67
C TRP A 45 -3.31 11.32 7.99
N VAL A 46 -2.16 11.99 7.88
CA VAL A 46 -2.07 13.45 8.02
C VAL A 46 -2.86 14.14 6.91
N MET A 47 -2.63 13.78 5.65
CA MET A 47 -3.38 14.37 4.53
C MET A 47 -4.88 14.12 4.66
N LEU A 48 -5.33 12.93 5.05
CA LEU A 48 -6.75 12.68 5.29
C LEU A 48 -7.32 13.58 6.39
N GLY A 49 -6.54 13.88 7.43
CA GLY A 49 -6.94 14.81 8.49
C GLY A 49 -7.02 16.27 8.03
N GLU A 50 -6.12 16.67 7.13
CA GLU A 50 -6.04 18.05 6.61
C GLU A 50 -6.98 18.31 5.43
N MET A 51 -7.27 17.30 4.62
CA MET A 51 -8.03 17.42 3.37
C MET A 51 -9.50 17.79 3.57
N PHE A 52 -10.07 17.51 4.75
CA PHE A 52 -11.47 17.75 5.03
C PHE A 52 -11.73 19.00 5.89
N PRO A 53 -12.75 19.81 5.55
CA PRO A 53 -13.21 20.92 6.37
C PRO A 53 -13.60 20.46 7.78
N ASN A 54 -13.36 21.30 8.79
CA ASN A 54 -13.65 20.97 10.21
C ASN A 54 -15.08 20.45 10.45
N GLN A 55 -16.06 20.96 9.68
CA GLN A 55 -17.48 20.59 9.81
C GLN A 55 -17.77 19.13 9.45
N ILE A 56 -17.03 18.56 8.49
CA ILE A 56 -17.26 17.20 7.98
C ILE A 56 -16.08 16.25 8.23
N ARG A 57 -15.00 16.73 8.86
CA ARG A 57 -13.77 15.95 9.07
C ARG A 57 -14.03 14.61 9.77
N GLY A 58 -14.81 14.60 10.85
CA GLY A 58 -15.14 13.38 11.59
C GLY A 58 -15.83 12.32 10.71
N PRO A 59 -16.98 12.64 10.10
CA PRO A 59 -17.67 11.74 9.17
C PRO A 59 -16.81 11.33 7.97
N ALA A 60 -16.05 12.25 7.39
CA ALA A 60 -15.21 11.98 6.22
C ALA A 60 -14.06 11.01 6.54
N LEU A 61 -13.41 11.18 7.70
CA LEU A 61 -12.41 10.23 8.20
C LEU A 61 -13.01 8.85 8.49
N ALA A 62 -14.24 8.78 9.01
CA ALA A 62 -14.93 7.52 9.24
C ALA A 62 -15.20 6.77 7.92
N VAL A 63 -15.65 7.46 6.88
CA VAL A 63 -15.86 6.88 5.54
C VAL A 63 -14.55 6.45 4.91
N ALA A 64 -13.49 7.27 5.00
CA ALA A 64 -12.16 6.93 4.50
C ALA A 64 -11.59 5.68 5.21
N GLY A 65 -11.72 5.61 6.53
CA GLY A 65 -11.33 4.44 7.31
C GLY A 65 -12.13 3.20 6.93
N ALA A 66 -13.46 3.31 6.80
CA ALA A 66 -14.31 2.20 6.38
C ALA A 66 -13.94 1.68 4.98
N ALA A 67 -13.66 2.58 4.03
CA ALA A 67 -13.19 2.22 2.70
C ALA A 67 -11.83 1.50 2.76
N GLN A 68 -10.88 2.02 3.55
CA GLN A 68 -9.56 1.40 3.72
C GLN A 68 -9.68 -0.04 4.29
N TRP A 69 -10.46 -0.22 5.36
CA TRP A 69 -10.68 -1.54 5.97
C TRP A 69 -11.42 -2.49 5.04
N THR A 70 -12.40 -1.99 4.27
CA THR A 70 -13.10 -2.79 3.27
C THR A 70 -12.17 -3.25 2.15
N SER A 71 -11.30 -2.37 1.63
CA SER A 71 -10.30 -2.75 0.63
C SER A 71 -9.28 -3.75 1.18
N ASN A 72 -8.88 -3.62 2.45
CA ASN A 72 -7.99 -4.56 3.12
C ASN A 72 -8.64 -5.95 3.25
N PHE A 73 -9.89 -6.00 3.71
CA PHE A 73 -10.67 -7.24 3.80
C PHE A 73 -10.85 -7.88 2.43
N ALA A 74 -11.28 -7.11 1.43
CA ALA A 74 -11.46 -7.58 0.07
C ALA A 74 -10.18 -8.20 -0.49
N SER A 75 -9.03 -7.52 -0.31
CA SER A 75 -7.73 -8.03 -0.75
C SER A 75 -7.35 -9.33 -0.04
N THR A 76 -7.61 -9.43 1.26
CA THR A 76 -7.29 -10.62 2.07
C THR A 76 -8.13 -11.84 1.64
N VAL A 77 -9.41 -11.65 1.32
CA VAL A 77 -10.30 -12.73 0.88
C VAL A 77 -10.09 -13.10 -0.59
N THR A 78 -9.82 -12.13 -1.46
CA THR A 78 -9.60 -12.39 -2.89
C THR A 78 -8.23 -12.97 -3.19
N PHE A 79 -7.20 -12.69 -2.38
CA PHE A 79 -5.84 -13.15 -2.64
C PHE A 79 -5.73 -14.70 -2.73
N PRO A 80 -6.27 -15.50 -1.79
CA PRO A 80 -6.27 -16.96 -1.90
C PRO A 80 -7.03 -17.48 -3.12
N MET A 81 -8.14 -16.82 -3.47
CA MET A 81 -9.00 -17.23 -4.59
C MET A 81 -8.31 -16.95 -5.95
N LEU A 82 -7.66 -15.80 -6.08
CA LEU A 82 -6.85 -15.45 -7.25
C LEU A 82 -5.61 -16.34 -7.35
N LEU A 83 -4.96 -16.63 -6.22
CA LEU A 83 -3.80 -17.52 -6.18
C LEU A 83 -4.16 -18.93 -6.66
N ALA A 84 -5.30 -19.46 -6.25
CA ALA A 84 -5.77 -20.78 -6.67
C ALA A 84 -6.23 -20.83 -8.14
N GLY A 85 -6.82 -19.75 -8.66
CA GLY A 85 -7.37 -19.72 -10.02
C GLY A 85 -6.35 -19.35 -11.11
N ILE A 86 -5.66 -18.22 -10.94
CA ILE A 86 -4.79 -17.62 -11.97
C ILE A 86 -3.31 -17.63 -11.59
N GLY A 87 -2.97 -18.24 -10.45
CA GLY A 87 -1.61 -18.33 -9.95
C GLY A 87 -1.05 -17.01 -9.41
N LEU A 88 0.14 -17.12 -8.82
CA LEU A 88 0.80 -16.03 -8.10
C LEU A 88 1.08 -14.83 -9.03
N ALA A 89 1.58 -15.09 -10.24
CA ALA A 89 1.86 -14.05 -11.23
C ALA A 89 0.60 -13.28 -11.69
N GLY A 90 -0.52 -13.98 -11.88
CA GLY A 90 -1.80 -13.37 -12.25
C GLY A 90 -2.36 -12.48 -11.13
N ALA A 91 -2.34 -12.97 -9.89
CA ALA A 91 -2.79 -12.21 -8.73
C ALA A 91 -1.99 -10.91 -8.54
N TYR A 92 -0.65 -11.00 -8.52
CA TYR A 92 0.21 -9.82 -8.40
C TYR A 92 0.08 -8.87 -9.61
N GLY A 93 -0.18 -9.40 -10.81
CA GLY A 93 -0.46 -8.59 -12.00
C GLY A 93 -1.69 -7.70 -11.83
N ILE A 94 -2.79 -8.25 -11.31
CA ILE A 94 -4.03 -7.49 -11.05
C ILE A 94 -3.78 -6.38 -10.01
N TYR A 95 -3.11 -6.69 -8.91
CA TYR A 95 -2.77 -5.67 -7.90
C TYR A 95 -1.84 -4.59 -8.45
N THR A 96 -0.92 -4.96 -9.35
CA THR A 96 -0.03 -3.99 -10.02
C THR A 96 -0.82 -3.04 -10.92
N VAL A 97 -1.76 -3.54 -11.72
CA VAL A 97 -2.64 -2.71 -12.54
C VAL A 97 -3.50 -1.79 -11.67
N ALA A 98 -4.06 -2.31 -10.58
CA ALA A 98 -4.83 -1.50 -9.63
C ALA A 98 -3.98 -0.38 -9.00
N ALA A 99 -2.72 -0.66 -8.66
CA ALA A 99 -1.78 0.34 -8.14
C ALA A 99 -1.42 1.41 -9.18
N ILE A 100 -1.25 1.05 -10.45
CA ILE A 100 -1.00 2.03 -11.52
C ILE A 100 -2.21 2.95 -11.71
N LEU A 101 -3.43 2.38 -11.68
CA LEU A 101 -4.66 3.15 -11.77
C LEU A 101 -4.83 4.09 -10.56
N SER A 102 -4.45 3.65 -9.36
CA SER A 102 -4.52 4.51 -8.17
C SER A 102 -3.54 5.68 -8.24
N ILE A 103 -2.33 5.47 -8.78
CA ILE A 103 -1.38 6.56 -9.03
C ILE A 103 -1.98 7.60 -9.97
N PHE A 104 -2.59 7.17 -11.08
CA PHE A 104 -3.21 8.10 -12.03
C PHE A 104 -4.37 8.87 -11.39
N PHE A 105 -5.17 8.19 -10.56
CA PHE A 105 -6.25 8.82 -9.81
C PHE A 105 -5.72 9.90 -8.85
N VAL A 106 -4.69 9.58 -8.06
CA VAL A 106 -4.08 10.51 -7.09
C VAL A 106 -3.42 11.68 -7.79
N VAL A 107 -2.66 11.47 -8.87
CA VAL A 107 -2.01 12.56 -9.61
C VAL A 107 -3.04 13.51 -10.25
N ARG A 108 -4.18 12.98 -10.70
CA ARG A 108 -5.19 13.78 -11.39
C ARG A 108 -6.20 14.46 -10.46
N HIS A 109 -6.54 13.85 -9.32
CA HIS A 109 -7.59 14.33 -8.41
C HIS A 109 -7.05 14.74 -7.04
N GLY A 110 -5.86 14.29 -6.65
CA GLY A 110 -5.20 14.72 -5.43
C GLY A 110 -4.79 16.19 -5.55
N ARG A 111 -5.37 17.03 -4.70
CA ARG A 111 -4.92 18.41 -4.54
C ARG A 111 -3.91 18.46 -3.39
N GLU A 112 -2.80 19.13 -3.62
CA GLU A 112 -1.77 19.35 -2.59
C GLU A 112 -2.34 20.21 -1.45
N THR A 113 -2.28 19.70 -0.21
CA THR A 113 -2.79 20.39 1.01
C THR A 113 -1.68 21.11 1.77
N LYS A 114 -0.41 20.91 1.40
CA LYS A 114 0.74 21.48 2.10
C LYS A 114 0.71 23.01 2.13
N GLY A 115 0.78 23.56 3.35
CA GLY A 115 0.89 25.00 3.60
C GLY A 115 -0.43 25.76 3.57
N LYS A 116 -1.58 25.07 3.63
CA LYS A 116 -2.89 25.70 3.81
C LYS A 116 -3.33 25.56 5.26
N ASP A 117 -3.82 26.66 5.83
CA ASP A 117 -4.47 26.60 7.14
C ASP A 117 -5.77 25.81 7.04
N LEU A 118 -6.10 25.04 8.08
CA LEU A 118 -7.29 24.19 8.14
C LEU A 118 -8.61 24.96 7.91
N GLU A 119 -8.60 26.28 8.13
CA GLU A 119 -9.72 27.19 7.92
C GLU A 119 -9.92 27.58 6.44
N GLN A 120 -8.90 27.41 5.60
CA GLN A 120 -8.94 27.69 4.16
C GLN A 120 -9.36 26.47 3.32
N MET A 121 -9.61 25.33 3.96
CA MET A 121 -10.09 24.12 3.32
C MET A 121 -11.59 24.27 3.06
N GLU A 122 -11.91 24.96 1.97
CA GLU A 122 -13.26 25.12 1.46
C GLU A 122 -13.76 23.81 0.83
N GLY A 123 -15.00 23.43 1.18
CA GLY A 123 -15.76 22.33 0.58
C GLY A 123 -16.76 22.85 -0.43
#